data_AF-A0A958MAY6-F1
#
_entry.id   AF-A0A958MAY6-F1
#
_cell.length_a   1.000
_cell.length_b   1.000
_cell.length_c   1.000
_cell.angle_alpha   90.00
_cell.angle_beta   90.00
_cell.angle_gamma   90.00
#
_symmetry.space_group_name_H-M   'P 1'
#
loop_
_entity.id
_entity.type
_entity.pdbx_description
1 polymer ?
#
loop_
_entity_poly.entity_id
_entity_poly.type
_entity_poly.pdbx_seq_one_letter_code
_entity_poly.pdbx_strand_id
1 'polypeptide(L)' 'MTHFYLDEVHKYENWSREIKNLYDLKPDLIIYFTGSSIVELSRQNVDLSRRAVMYDMPGLSF' A
#
# COMPACT_ATOMS: atom_id res chain seq x y z
N MET A 1 7.35 9.77 15.68
CA MET A 1 7.06 9.27 14.33
C MET A 1 6.42 7.90 14.49
N THR A 2 5.23 7.71 13.95
CA THR A 2 4.44 6.47 14.14
C THR A 2 4.52 5.65 12.85
N HIS A 3 4.69 4.34 12.96
CA HIS A 3 4.78 3.44 11.81
C HIS A 3 3.60 2.47 11.80
N PHE A 4 3.00 2.27 10.62
CA PHE A 4 1.89 1.34 10.44
C PHE A 4 2.19 0.39 9.27
N TYR A 5 2.02 -0.90 9.51
CA TYR A 5 2.39 -1.97 8.60
C TYR A 5 1.15 -2.78 8.26
N LEU A 6 0.87 -2.93 6.97
CA LEU A 6 -0.30 -3.63 6.45
C LEU A 6 0.14 -4.76 5.53
N ASP A 7 -0.25 -5.99 5.85
CA ASP A 7 0.05 -7.14 5.01
C ASP A 7 -1.12 -7.45 4.07
N GLU A 8 -0.82 -7.86 2.83
CA GLU A 8 -1.79 -8.35 1.85
C GLU A 8 -2.98 -7.40 1.60
N VAL A 9 -2.71 -6.09 1.43
CA VAL A 9 -3.75 -5.04 1.41
C VAL A 9 -4.82 -5.21 0.34
N HIS A 10 -4.50 -5.87 -0.78
CA HIS A 10 -5.44 -6.13 -1.86
C HIS A 10 -6.64 -6.99 -1.44
N LYS A 11 -6.52 -7.76 -0.34
CA LYS A 11 -7.63 -8.54 0.22
C LYS A 11 -8.70 -7.67 0.88
N TYR A 12 -8.38 -6.41 1.18
CA TYR A 12 -9.29 -5.46 1.80
C TYR A 12 -9.90 -4.54 0.74
N GLU A 13 -11.23 -4.45 0.72
CA GLU A 13 -11.92 -3.59 -0.22
C GLU A 13 -11.61 -2.11 0.07
N ASN A 14 -11.43 -1.29 -0.97
CA ASN A 14 -11.16 0.15 -0.86
C ASN A 14 -9.87 0.52 -0.10
N TRP A 15 -8.97 -0.43 0.13
CA TRP A 15 -7.70 -0.23 0.86
C TRP A 15 -6.91 1.00 0.39
N SER A 16 -6.85 1.21 -0.92
CA SER A 16 -6.08 2.29 -1.54
C SER A 16 -6.58 3.69 -1.13
N ARG A 17 -7.91 3.85 -1.06
CA ARG A 17 -8.56 5.09 -0.62
C ARG A 17 -8.31 5.35 0.86
N GLU A 18 -8.37 4.31 1.68
CA GLU A 18 -8.14 4.46 3.12
C GLU A 18 -6.68 4.79 3.44
N ILE A 19 -5.72 4.12 2.78
CA ILE A 19 -4.31 4.45 2.91
C ILE A 19 -4.04 5.90 2.48
N LYS A 20 -4.61 6.34 1.35
CA LYS A 20 -4.54 7.74 0.92
C LYS A 20 -5.07 8.69 1.99
N ASN A 21 -6.24 8.40 2.55
CA ASN A 21 -6.85 9.23 3.60
C ASN A 21 -5.99 9.28 4.86
N LEU A 22 -5.42 8.14 5.29
CA LEU A 22 -4.51 8.09 6.43
C LEU A 22 -3.25 8.90 6.20
N TYR A 23 -2.65 8.79 5.00
CA TYR A 23 -1.50 9.58 4.59
C TYR A 23 -1.82 11.10 4.58
N ASP A 24 -2.95 11.49 4.00
CA ASP A 24 -3.34 12.90 3.90
C ASP A 24 -3.73 13.51 5.27
N LEU A 25 -4.31 12.73 6.19
CA LEU A 25 -4.82 13.22 7.49
C LEU A 25 -3.82 13.10 8.65
N LYS A 26 -2.78 12.25 8.54
CA LYS A 26 -1.81 12.00 9.62
C LYS A 26 -0.37 12.20 9.13
N PRO A 27 0.15 13.45 9.15
CA PRO A 27 1.48 13.76 8.63
C PRO A 27 2.63 13.07 9.37
N ASP A 28 2.43 12.66 10.64
CA ASP A 28 3.44 11.96 11.44
C ASP A 28 3.42 10.43 11.27
N LEU A 29 2.53 9.91 10.41
CA LEU A 29 2.34 8.48 10.16
C LEU A 29 3.10 8.03 8.90
N ILE A 30 3.98 7.05 9.06
CA ILE A 30 4.57 6.33 7.94
C ILE A 30 3.81 5.02 7.75
N ILE A 31 3.36 4.77 6.52
CA ILE A 31 2.60 3.57 6.15
C ILE A 31 3.45 2.69 5.24
N TYR A 32 3.57 1.42 5.60
CA TYR A 32 4.16 0.37 4.77
C TYR A 32 3.09 -0.66 4.47
N PHE A 33 3.03 -1.13 3.22
CA PHE A 33 2.09 -2.16 2.84
C PHE A 33 2.68 -3.18 1.87
N THR A 34 2.14 -4.39 1.88
CA THR A 34 2.54 -5.48 0.98
C THR A 34 1.33 -6.00 0.21
N GLY A 35 1.59 -6.69 -0.90
CA GLY A 35 0.59 -7.50 -1.57
C GLY A 35 1.22 -8.43 -2.59
N SER A 36 0.84 -9.70 -2.51
CA SER A 36 1.28 -10.74 -3.44
C SER A 36 0.68 -10.63 -4.85
N SER A 37 -0.44 -9.91 -5.04
CA SER A 37 -1.13 -9.76 -6.33
C SER A 37 -0.85 -8.40 -6.97
N ILE A 38 0.16 -8.33 -7.85
CA ILE A 38 0.51 -7.08 -8.55
C ILE A 38 -0.63 -6.57 -9.44
N VAL A 39 -1.42 -7.47 -10.02
CA VAL A 39 -2.58 -7.10 -10.85
C VAL A 39 -3.62 -6.38 -10.00
N GLU A 40 -3.94 -6.89 -8.82
CA GLU A 40 -4.93 -6.25 -7.94
C GLU A 40 -4.40 -4.96 -7.33
N LEU A 41 -3.12 -4.93 -6.94
CA LEU A 41 -2.45 -3.71 -6.49
C LEU A 41 -2.52 -2.62 -7.58
N SER A 42 -2.22 -2.97 -8.84
CA SER A 42 -2.22 -2.02 -9.96
C SER A 42 -3.60 -1.43 -10.25
N ARG A 43 -4.67 -2.23 -10.15
CA ARG A 43 -6.05 -1.78 -10.41
C ARG A 43 -6.51 -0.69 -9.45
N GLN A 44 -6.02 -0.72 -8.21
CA GLN A 44 -6.40 0.23 -7.17
C GLN A 44 -5.31 1.30 -6.92
N ASN A 45 -4.22 1.31 -7.69
CA ASN A 45 -3.08 2.23 -7.51
C ASN A 45 -3.36 3.69 -7.95
N VAL A 46 -4.48 3.96 -8.63
CA VAL A 46 -4.75 5.32 -9.15
C VAL A 46 -4.70 6.38 -8.04
N ASP A 47 -5.26 6.07 -6.86
CA ASP A 47 -5.27 6.95 -5.69
C ASP A 47 -3.89 7.16 -5.03
N LEU A 48 -2.98 6.18 -5.19
CA LEU A 48 -1.67 6.14 -4.52
C LEU A 48 -0.49 6.48 -5.44
N SER A 49 -0.73 6.61 -6.75
CA SER A 49 0.27 6.84 -7.80
C SER A 49 1.33 7.92 -7.53
N ARG A 50 1.02 8.95 -6.73
CA ARG A 50 1.96 10.04 -6.35
C ARG A 50 2.33 10.07 -4.87
N ARG A 51 1.80 9.14 -4.07
CA ARG A 51 1.92 9.09 -2.61
C ARG A 51 2.70 7.87 -2.14
N ALA A 52 2.63 6.76 -2.88
CA ALA A 52 3.31 5.53 -2.56
C ALA A 52 4.48 5.28 -3.52
N VAL A 53 5.61 4.88 -2.95
CA VAL A 53 6.72 4.30 -3.71
C VAL A 53 6.51 2.79 -3.71
N MET A 54 6.24 2.23 -4.89
CA MET A 54 6.04 0.79 -5.05
C MET A 54 7.38 0.12 -5.34
N TYR A 55 7.61 -1.03 -4.70
CA TYR A 55 8.78 -1.86 -4.94
C TYR A 55 8.33 -3.29 -5.23
N ASP A 56 8.75 -3.81 -6.38
CA ASP A 56 8.49 -5.21 -6.74
C ASP A 56 9.55 -6.08 -6.08
N MET A 57 9.12 -6.91 -5.14
CA MET A 57 10.02 -7.87 -4.48
C MET A 57 10.12 -9.14 -5.33
N PRO A 58 11.34 -9.62 -5.64
CA PRO A 58 11.51 -10.90 -6.30
C PRO A 58 10.97 -12.02 -5.42
N GLY A 59 10.28 -12.98 -6.05
CA GLY A 59 9.82 -14.17 -5.35
C GLY A 59 10.99 -14.93 -4.73
N LEU A 60 10.74 -15.56 -3.58
CA LEU A 60 11.69 -16.49 -2.99
C LEU A 60 11.84 -17.69 -3.93
N SER A 61 13.02 -17.84 -4.52
CA SER A 61 13.39 -19.04 -5.28
C SER A 61 13.93 -20.07 -4.29
N PHE A 62 13.37 -21.29 -4.33
CA PHE A 62 13.83 -22.44 -3.54
C PHE A 62 14.53 -23.45 -4.45
#